data_AF-A0A1M5MZV8-F1
#
_entry.id   AF-A0A1M5MZV8-F1
#
_cell.length_a   1.000
_cell.length_b   1.000
_cell.length_c   1.000
_cell.angle_alpha   90.00
_cell.angle_beta   90.00
_cell.angle_gamma   90.00
#
_symmetry.space_group_name_H-M   'P 1'
#
loop_
_entity.id
_entity.type
_entity.pdbx_description
1 polymer ?
#
loop_
_entity_poly.entity_id
_entity_poly.type
_entity_poly.pdbx_seq_one_letter_code
_entity_poly.pdbx_strand_id
1 'polypeptide(L)'
;MLGLFIAWIVLSLTVSLFLGLLMLRKTDELKGAFLTAVIANFITLSLAGIWWFRTETDGISQVLGVLYYGLAVVIISIINWIVLRKSGKSSVYKEN
;
A
#
# COMPACT_ATOMS: atom_id res chain seq x y z
N MET A 1 18.52 -9.36 6.22
CA MET A 1 17.07 -9.20 6.47
C MET A 1 16.51 -7.87 5.97
N LEU A 2 17.22 -6.74 6.15
CA LEU A 2 16.73 -5.41 5.77
C LEU A 2 16.32 -5.28 4.29
N GLY A 3 17.00 -5.98 3.37
CA GLY A 3 16.60 -6.01 1.96
C GLY A 3 15.22 -6.63 1.71
N LEU A 4 14.88 -7.72 2.41
CA LEU A 4 13.55 -8.34 2.31
C LEU A 4 12.47 -7.48 2.96
N PHE A 5 12.81 -6.80 4.06
CA PHE A 5 11.92 -5.85 4.73
C PHE A 5 11.52 -4.72 3.79
N ILE A 6 12.49 -4.07 3.13
CA ILE A 6 12.21 -3.00 2.15
C ILE A 6 11.47 -3.56 0.92
N ALA A 7 11.81 -4.77 0.46
CA ALA A 7 11.14 -5.39 -0.67
C ALA A 7 9.63 -5.55 -0.45
N TRP A 8 9.20 -5.96 0.75
CA TRP A 8 7.77 -6.04 1.09
C TRP A 8 7.06 -4.68 1.05
N ILE A 9 7.73 -3.61 1.51
CA ILE A 9 7.18 -2.25 1.48
C ILE A 9 7.01 -1.77 0.05
N VAL A 10 8.04 -1.94 -0.78
CA VAL A 10 8.01 -1.57 -2.20
C VAL A 10 6.94 -2.38 -2.95
N LEU A 11 6.87 -3.69 -2.70
CA LEU A 11 5.86 -4.55 -3.29
C LEU A 11 4.43 -4.09 -2.92
N SER A 12 4.20 -3.77 -1.65
CA SER A 12 2.90 -3.25 -1.19
C SER A 12 2.52 -1.95 -1.90
N LEU A 13 3.45 -1.00 -2.00
CA LEU A 13 3.24 0.25 -2.71
C LEU A 13 2.90 0.00 -4.18
N THR A 14 3.68 -0.84 -4.87
CA THR A 14 3.45 -1.15 -6.29
C THR A 14 2.10 -1.82 -6.52
N VAL A 15 1.77 -2.86 -5.76
CA VAL A 15 0.52 -3.62 -5.91
C VAL A 15 -0.69 -2.75 -5.59
N SER A 16 -0.66 -2.02 -4.48
CA SER A 16 -1.78 -1.17 -4.07
C SER A 16 -2.03 0.00 -5.04
N LEU A 17 -0.97 0.68 -5.50
CA LEU A 17 -1.09 1.72 -6.53
C LEU A 17 -1.61 1.16 -7.84
N PHE A 18 -1.08 0.01 -8.29
CA PHE A 18 -1.50 -0.59 -9.55
C PHE A 18 -2.98 -0.96 -9.53
N LEU A 19 -3.45 -1.62 -8.47
CA LEU A 19 -4.87 -1.96 -8.31
C LEU A 19 -5.75 -0.72 -8.17
N GLY A 20 -5.31 0.29 -7.42
CA GLY A 20 -6.02 1.56 -7.28
C GLY A 20 -6.16 2.29 -8.63
N LEU A 21 -5.09 2.39 -9.41
CA LEU A 21 -5.11 3.04 -10.72
C LEU A 21 -5.95 2.26 -11.74
N LEU A 22 -5.89 0.93 -11.70
CA LEU A 22 -6.71 0.07 -12.55
C LEU A 22 -8.20 0.24 -12.24
N MET A 23 -8.55 0.29 -10.95
CA MET A 23 -9.93 0.54 -10.52
C MET A 23 -10.40 1.93 -10.92
N LEU A 24 -9.57 2.96 -10.69
CA LEU A 24 -9.86 4.34 -11.07
C LEU A 24 -10.13 4.46 -12.58
N ARG A 25 -9.33 3.78 -13.41
CA ARG A 25 -9.52 3.78 -14.86
C ARG A 25 -10.79 3.07 -15.31
N LYS A 26 -11.31 2.11 -14.52
CA LYS A 26 -12.51 1.34 -14.87
C LYS A 26 -13.80 2.01 -14.41
N THR A 27 -13.79 2.65 -13.25
CA THR A 27 -15.02 3.19 -12.64
C THR A 27 -15.06 4.71 -12.58
N ASP A 28 -13.91 5.39 -12.78
CA ASP A 28 -13.70 6.84 -12.54
C ASP A 28 -14.05 7.29 -11.09
N GLU A 29 -14.29 6.33 -10.19
CA GLU A 29 -14.63 6.59 -8.81
C GLU A 29 -13.38 6.61 -7.92
N LEU A 30 -12.94 7.81 -7.54
CA LEU A 30 -11.77 8.00 -6.67
C LEU A 30 -11.90 7.27 -5.34
N LYS A 31 -13.09 7.26 -4.72
CA LYS A 31 -13.32 6.62 -3.42
C LYS A 31 -13.16 5.10 -3.52
N GLY A 32 -13.74 4.47 -4.54
CA GLY A 32 -13.63 3.03 -4.77
C GLY A 32 -12.18 2.63 -5.09
N ALA A 33 -11.50 3.39 -5.94
CA ALA A 33 -10.09 3.18 -6.25
C ALA A 33 -9.18 3.28 -5.02
N PHE A 34 -9.40 4.28 -4.18
CA PHE A 34 -8.64 4.45 -2.95
C PHE A 34 -8.89 3.32 -1.95
N LEU A 35 -10.14 2.92 -1.75
CA LEU A 35 -10.50 1.84 -0.84
C LEU A 35 -9.83 0.51 -1.28
N THR A 36 -9.87 0.18 -2.57
CA THR A 36 -9.18 -0.99 -3.12
C THR A 36 -7.68 -0.94 -2.87
N ALA A 37 -7.05 0.23 -3.05
CA ALA A 37 -5.62 0.40 -2.79
C ALA A 37 -5.27 0.23 -1.30
N VAL A 38 -6.10 0.78 -0.40
CA VAL A 38 -5.91 0.63 1.05
C VAL A 38 -6.06 -0.84 1.49
N ILE A 39 -7.05 -1.55 0.97
CA ILE A 39 -7.27 -2.98 1.28
C ILE A 39 -6.07 -3.81 0.80
N ALA A 40 -5.62 -3.59 -0.44
CA ALA A 40 -4.45 -4.28 -0.97
C ALA A 40 -3.20 -4.03 -0.14
N ASN A 41 -2.93 -2.76 0.21
CA ASN A 41 -1.80 -2.36 1.05
C ASN A 41 -1.84 -3.01 2.44
N PHE A 42 -3.01 -3.00 3.08
CA PHE A 42 -3.20 -3.60 4.40
C PHE A 42 -2.96 -5.11 4.39
N ILE A 43 -3.50 -5.83 3.40
CA ILE A 43 -3.31 -7.29 3.28
C ILE A 43 -1.84 -7.62 3.06
N THR A 44 -1.17 -6.94 2.12
CA THR A 44 0.24 -7.22 1.80
C THR A 44 1.15 -6.98 3.00
N LEU A 45 1.00 -5.86 3.70
CA LEU A 45 1.84 -5.55 4.85
C LEU A 45 1.49 -6.36 6.10
N SER A 46 0.23 -6.78 6.26
CA SER A 46 -0.13 -7.72 7.34
C SER A 46 0.54 -9.08 7.15
N LEU A 47 0.57 -9.60 5.91
CA LEU A 47 1.29 -10.83 5.59
C LEU A 47 2.79 -10.68 5.81
N ALA A 48 3.37 -9.55 5.42
CA ALA A 48 4.77 -9.23 5.68
C ALA A 48 5.09 -9.14 7.18
N GLY A 49 4.19 -8.56 7.97
CA GLY A 49 4.30 -8.49 9.44
C GLY A 49 4.25 -9.86 10.10
N ILE A 50 3.32 -10.73 9.67
CA ILE A 50 3.25 -12.13 10.15
C ILE A 50 4.53 -12.88 9.79
N TRP A 51 5.03 -12.71 8.56
CA TRP A 51 6.28 -13.33 8.12
C TRP A 51 7.47 -12.86 8.96
N TRP A 52 7.58 -11.56 9.22
CA TRP A 52 8.64 -10.99 10.05
C TRP A 52 8.58 -11.51 11.49
N PHE A 53 7.39 -11.50 12.09
CA PHE A 53 7.17 -11.98 13.44
C PHE A 53 7.62 -13.44 13.63
N ARG A 54 7.47 -14.29 12.60
CA ARG A 54 7.96 -15.67 12.64
C ARG A 54 9.44 -15.85 12.33
N THR A 55 10.04 -14.91 11.60
CA THR A 55 11.43 -15.03 11.13
C THR A 55 12.42 -14.57 12.20
N GLU A 56 12.06 -13.53 12.95
CA GLU A 56 12.91 -12.97 13.98
C GLU A 56 12.76 -13.76 15.29
N THR A 57 13.86 -13.99 15.99
CA THR A 57 13.85 -14.75 17.27
C THR A 57 13.88 -13.84 18.48
N ASP A 58 14.34 -12.59 18.33
CA ASP A 58 14.31 -11.58 19.37
C ASP A 58 12.92 -10.93 19.47
N GLY A 59 12.29 -11.01 20.64
CA GLY A 59 10.94 -10.51 20.86
C GLY A 59 10.79 -8.99 20.66
N ILE A 60 11.84 -8.22 20.93
CA ILE A 60 11.82 -6.76 20.69
C ILE A 60 11.83 -6.48 19.19
N SER A 61 12.74 -7.12 18.44
CA SER A 61 12.83 -6.98 16.99
C SER A 61 11.57 -7.48 16.25
N GLN A 62 10.89 -8.51 16.77
CA GLN A 62 9.58 -8.96 16.27
C GLN A 62 8.53 -7.84 16.35
N VAL A 63 8.34 -7.25 17.54
CA VAL A 63 7.33 -6.21 17.77
C VAL A 63 7.66 -4.95 16.96
N LEU A 64 8.93 -4.55 16.94
CA LEU A 64 9.38 -3.39 16.15
C LEU A 64 9.09 -3.57 14.66
N GLY A 65 9.38 -4.74 14.07
CA GLY A 65 9.10 -4.98 12.66
C GLY A 65 7.62 -4.90 12.32
N VAL A 66 6.75 -5.45 13.18
CA VAL A 66 5.29 -5.33 13.00
C VAL A 66 4.83 -3.87 13.09
N LEU A 67 5.36 -3.10 14.05
CA LEU A 67 5.08 -1.67 14.17
C LEU A 67 5.52 -0.89 12.93
N TYR A 68 6.70 -1.19 12.38
CA TYR A 68 7.16 -0.53 11.16
C TYR A 68 6.28 -0.85 9.95
N TYR A 69 5.81 -2.09 9.79
CA TYR A 69 4.83 -2.40 8.75
C TYR A 69 3.49 -1.69 8.98
N GLY A 70 3.05 -1.54 10.23
CA GLY A 70 1.87 -0.72 10.57
C GLY A 70 2.03 0.75 10.17
N LEU A 71 3.19 1.35 10.43
CA LEU A 71 3.50 2.71 9.98
C LEU A 71 3.55 2.81 8.45
N ALA A 72 4.11 1.80 7.78
CA ALA A 72 4.15 1.73 6.33
C ALA A 72 2.74 1.69 5.70
N VAL A 73 1.76 1.02 6.34
CA VAL A 73 0.36 1.05 5.89
C VAL A 73 -0.16 2.49 5.81
N VAL A 74 0.08 3.30 6.84
CA VAL A 74 -0.40 4.68 6.89
C VAL A 74 0.28 5.53 5.82
N ILE A 75 1.61 5.45 5.72
CA ILE A 75 2.41 6.23 4.76
C ILE A 75 2.01 5.89 3.32
N ILE A 76 1.95 4.59 2.98
CA ILE A 76 1.57 4.14 1.63
C ILE A 76 0.14 4.57 1.32
N SER A 77 -0.78 4.52 2.28
CA SER A 77 -2.16 4.99 2.06
C SER A 77 -2.20 6.50 1.74
N ILE A 78 -1.40 7.33 2.42
CA ILE A 78 -1.27 8.76 2.09
C ILE A 78 -0.72 8.95 0.67
N ILE A 79 0.31 8.20 0.29
CA ILE A 79 0.88 8.23 -1.07
C ILE A 79 -0.18 7.84 -2.11
N ASN A 80 -0.90 6.74 -1.87
CA ASN A 80 -1.97 6.25 -2.75
C ASN A 80 -3.05 7.31 -2.94
N TRP A 81 -3.47 7.99 -1.86
CA TRP A 81 -4.44 9.08 -1.95
C TRP A 81 -3.97 10.21 -2.86
N ILE A 82 -2.73 10.68 -2.68
CA ILE A 82 -2.16 11.79 -3.46
C ILE A 82 -2.06 11.39 -4.95
N VAL A 83 -1.54 10.19 -5.24
CA VAL A 83 -1.36 9.71 -6.61
C VAL A 83 -2.71 9.53 -7.31
N LEU A 84 -3.65 8.84 -6.68
CA LEU A 84 -4.97 8.59 -7.27
C LEU A 84 -5.75 9.89 -7.50
N ARG A 85 -5.69 10.84 -6.56
CA ARG A 85 -6.35 12.15 -6.71
C ARG A 85 -5.77 12.96 -7.87
N LYS A 86 -4.44 12.90 -8.08
CA LYS A 86 -3.79 13.54 -9.21
C LYS A 86 -4.18 12.89 -10.54
N SER A 87 -4.24 11.56 -10.58
CA SER A 87 -4.62 10.80 -11.77
C SER A 87 -6.10 10.96 -12.14
N GLY A 88 -7.00 11.01 -11.16
CA GLY A 88 -8.44 11.21 -11.41
C GLY A 88 -8.80 12.60 -11.92
N LYS A 89 -8.02 13.64 -11.59
CA LYS A 89 -8.19 14.95 -12.25
C LYS A 89 -7.80 14.90 -13.73
N SER A 90 -6.84 14.07 -14.11
CA SER A 90 -6.36 13.99 -15.49
C SER A 90 -7.32 13.25 -16.43
N SER A 91 -8.22 12.39 -15.94
CA SER A 91 -9.28 11.80 -16.79
C SER A 91 -10.33 12.84 -17.16
N VAL A 92 -10.78 13.65 -16.20
CA VAL A 92 -11.80 14.70 -16.39
C VAL A 92 -11.40 15.75 -17.44
N TYR A 93 -10.11 16.09 -17.56
CA TYR A 93 -9.64 17.06 -18.57
C TYR A 93 -9.48 16.47 -19.99
N LYS A 94 -9.54 15.14 -20.17
CA LYS A 94 -9.43 14.50 -21.49
C LYS A 94 -10.78 14.33 -22.20
N GLU A 95 -11.89 14.59 -21.52
CA GLU A 95 -13.25 14.48 -22.09
C GLU A 95 -13.88 15.84 -22.47
N ASN A 96 -13.13 16.95 -22.35
CA ASN A 96 -13.54 18.27 -22.86
C ASN A 96 -12.63 18.70 -24.03
#